data_AF-A0A0H3ZVX4-F1
#
_entry.id   AF-A0A0H3ZVX4-F1
#
_cell.length_a   1.000
_cell.length_b   1.000
_cell.length_c   1.000
_cell.angle_alpha   90.00
_cell.angle_beta   90.00
_cell.angle_gamma   90.00
#
_symmetry.space_group_name_H-M   'P 1'
#
loop_
_entity.id
_entity.type
_entity.pdbx_description
1 polymer ?
#
loop_
_entity_poly.entity_id
_entity_poly.type
_entity_poly.pdbx_seq_one_letter_code
_entity_poly.pdbx_strand_id
1 'polypeptide(L)'
;MHSGYPAELYDSLLTDWRTYEFNVMTLGGVRREKLWMNYEADSLHWSAYAGVNFTDRLRIKRKAQRWAKNYQALEPKERLAVLAAMMEVE
;
A
#
# COMPACT_ATOMS: atom_id res chain seq x y z
N MET A 1 13.41 -0.53 -0.30
CA MET A 1 13.19 -1.39 0.87
C MET A 1 14.14 -2.57 0.82
N HIS A 2 14.86 -2.83 1.91
CA HIS A 2 15.67 -4.04 2.12
C HIS A 2 15.14 -4.76 3.37
N SER A 3 15.10 -6.09 3.37
CA SER A 3 14.63 -6.92 4.49
C SER A 3 15.63 -8.01 4.79
N GLY A 4 15.85 -8.32 6.06
CA GLY A 4 16.73 -9.40 6.47
C GLY A 4 16.92 -9.48 7.97
N TYR A 5 17.95 -10.21 8.40
CA TYR A 5 18.37 -10.19 9.80
C TYR A 5 19.06 -8.85 10.13
N PRO A 6 19.01 -8.40 11.39
CA PRO A 6 19.81 -7.26 11.85
C PRO A 6 21.28 -7.42 11.43
N ALA A 7 21.84 -6.40 10.79
CA ALA A 7 23.17 -6.44 10.21
C ALA A 7 23.84 -5.07 10.32
N GLU A 8 24.96 -5.02 11.03
CA GLU A 8 25.74 -3.79 11.26
C GLU A 8 26.22 -3.14 9.95
N LEU A 9 26.50 -3.96 8.93
CA LEU A 9 26.87 -3.46 7.61
C LEU A 9 25.76 -2.60 7.00
N TYR A 10 24.51 -3.06 7.04
CA TYR A 10 23.40 -2.29 6.49
C TYR A 10 23.07 -1.09 7.37
N ASP A 11 23.19 -1.20 8.69
CA ASP A 11 22.98 -0.07 9.59
C ASP A 11 24.03 1.04 9.37
N SER A 12 25.27 0.70 9.00
CA SER A 12 26.30 1.69 8.67
C SER A 12 26.20 2.28 7.26
N LEU A 13 25.66 1.53 6.29
CA LEU A 13 25.49 2.00 4.91
C LEU A 13 24.16 2.75 4.69
N LEU A 14 23.12 2.42 5.44
CA LEU A 14 21.76 2.93 5.26
C LEU A 14 21.33 3.83 6.43
N THR A 15 22.23 4.73 6.85
CA THR A 15 22.02 5.58 8.04
C THR A 15 20.79 6.49 7.93
N ASP A 16 20.46 6.94 6.72
CA ASP A 16 19.32 7.83 6.47
C ASP A 16 18.02 7.07 6.20
N TRP A 17 18.06 5.73 6.18
CA TRP A 17 16.88 4.91 5.95
C TRP A 17 16.17 4.64 7.28
N ARG A 18 14.84 4.71 7.25
CA ARG A 18 14.01 4.31 8.39
C ARG A 18 14.15 2.82 8.60
N THR A 19 14.23 2.40 9.87
CA THR A 19 14.32 0.99 10.22
C THR A 19 13.14 0.51 11.06
N TYR A 20 12.77 -0.76 10.90
CA TYR A 20 11.74 -1.41 11.70
C TYR A 20 12.15 -2.85 11.99
N GLU A 21 12.22 -3.21 13.28
CA GLU A 21 12.54 -4.56 13.74
C GLU A 21 11.28 -5.26 14.24
N PHE A 22 11.11 -6.52 13.88
CA PHE A 22 9.94 -7.31 14.25
C PHE A 22 10.30 -8.79 14.41
N ASN A 23 9.49 -9.50 15.19
CA ASN A 23 9.65 -10.92 15.40
C ASN A 23 8.71 -11.69 14.48
N VAL A 24 9.24 -12.70 13.79
CA VAL A 24 8.49 -13.58 12.90
C VAL A 24 8.61 -15.01 13.39
N MET A 25 7.49 -15.73 13.39
CA MET A 25 7.52 -17.18 13.63
C MET A 25 8.02 -17.88 12.36
N THR A 26 9.09 -18.65 12.48
CA THR A 26 9.58 -19.53 11.42
C THR A 26 9.42 -20.99 11.85
N LEU A 27 9.63 -21.93 10.93
CA LEU A 27 9.67 -23.36 11.26
C LEU A 27 10.66 -23.70 12.39
N GLY A 28 11.76 -22.92 12.52
CA GLY A 28 12.78 -23.08 13.56
C GLY A 28 12.57 -22.23 14.82
N GLY A 29 11.36 -21.71 15.00
CA GLY A 29 10.99 -20.81 16.10
C GLY A 29 11.05 -19.33 15.73
N VAL A 30 10.90 -18.47 16.75
CA VAL A 30 10.87 -17.02 16.57
C VAL A 30 12.24 -16.52 16.10
N ARG A 31 12.24 -15.67 15.08
CA ARG A 31 13.42 -14.97 14.57
C ARG A 31 13.14 -13.48 14.53
N ARG A 32 14.18 -12.69 14.82
CA ARG A 32 14.11 -11.23 14.71
C ARG A 32 14.55 -10.83 13.31
N GLU A 33 13.69 -10.13 12.61
CA GLU A 33 13.96 -9.53 11.30
C GLU A 33 13.98 -8.00 11.41
N LYS A 34 14.67 -7.37 10.47
CA LYS A 34 14.82 -5.92 10.35
C LYS A 34 14.53 -5.50 8.92
N LEU A 35 13.86 -4.36 8.82
CA LEU A 35 13.52 -3.71 7.59
C LEU A 35 14.21 -2.35 7.49
N TRP A 36 14.76 -2.02 6.32
CA TRP A 36 15.28 -0.70 5.98
C TRP A 36 14.44 -0.12 4.83
N MET A 37 13.94 1.10 5.00
CA MET A 37 13.06 1.79 4.06
C MET A 37 13.53 3.23 3.81
N ASN A 38 13.64 3.61 2.55
CA ASN A 38 13.92 4.98 2.10
C ASN A 38 12.66 5.80 1.80
N TYR A 39 11.52 5.40 2.37
CA TYR A 39 10.23 6.04 2.19
C TYR A 39 9.50 6.08 3.53
N GLU A 40 8.48 6.93 3.60
CA GLU A 40 7.61 7.06 4.77
C GLU A 40 6.72 5.82 4.92
N ALA A 41 6.59 5.29 6.14
CA ALA A 41 5.87 4.02 6.36
C ALA A 41 4.39 4.06 5.91
N ASP A 42 3.78 5.26 5.89
CA ASP A 42 2.38 5.48 5.55
C ASP A 42 2.18 6.11 4.16
N SER A 43 3.22 6.16 3.32
CA SER A 43 3.09 6.72 1.98
C SER A 43 2.37 5.72 1.05
N LEU A 44 1.04 5.79 1.07
CA LEU A 44 0.17 5.07 0.16
C LEU A 44 0.32 5.61 -1.27
N HIS A 45 1.32 5.09 -1.98
CA HIS A 45 1.62 5.52 -3.36
C HIS A 45 0.73 4.87 -4.42
N TRP A 46 -0.07 3.86 -4.05
CA TRP A 46 -0.88 3.13 -5.02
C TRP A 46 -2.26 2.78 -4.47
N SER A 47 -3.29 3.03 -5.28
CA SER A 47 -4.70 2.80 -4.91
C SER A 47 -5.00 1.36 -4.53
N ALA A 48 -4.23 0.38 -5.02
CA ALA A 48 -4.41 -1.03 -4.67
C ALA A 48 -4.07 -1.35 -3.20
N TYR A 49 -3.30 -0.49 -2.53
CA TYR A 49 -2.99 -0.66 -1.10
C TYR A 49 -3.92 0.12 -0.18
N ALA A 50 -4.89 0.88 -0.72
CA ALA A 50 -5.85 1.64 0.08
C ALA A 50 -6.60 0.73 1.06
N GLY A 51 -6.36 0.94 2.36
CA GLY A 51 -7.02 0.24 3.46
C GLY A 51 -6.05 -0.33 4.50
N VAL A 52 -6.49 -0.33 5.77
CA VAL A 52 -5.63 -0.62 6.93
C VAL A 52 -5.25 -2.10 7.09
N ASN A 53 -6.03 -3.02 6.52
CA ASN A 53 -5.78 -4.46 6.59
C ASN A 53 -6.32 -5.19 5.36
N PHE A 54 -6.16 -6.51 5.31
CA PHE A 54 -6.62 -7.33 4.19
C PHE A 54 -8.13 -7.15 3.91
N THR A 55 -8.94 -7.20 4.96
CA THR A 55 -10.40 -7.09 4.86
C THR A 55 -10.83 -5.71 4.35
N ASP A 56 -10.19 -4.65 4.84
CA ASP A 56 -10.48 -3.28 4.42
C ASP A 56 -10.05 -3.01 2.98
N ARG A 57 -8.85 -3.48 2.59
CA ARG A 57 -8.40 -3.45 1.19
C ARG A 57 -9.36 -4.20 0.27
N LEU A 58 -9.87 -5.35 0.69
CA LEU A 58 -10.85 -6.12 -0.09
C LEU A 58 -12.19 -5.38 -0.20
N ARG A 59 -12.65 -4.72 0.87
CA ARG A 59 -13.85 -3.86 0.87
C ARG A 59 -13.70 -2.71 -0.12
N ILE A 60 -12.58 -1.98 -0.08
CA ILE A 60 -12.28 -0.87 -0.99
C ILE A 60 -12.18 -1.35 -2.44
N LYS A 61 -11.47 -2.46 -2.69
CA LYS A 61 -11.38 -3.08 -4.02
C LYS A 61 -12.77 -3.41 -4.60
N ARG A 62 -13.65 -4.04 -3.81
CA ARG A 62 -15.02 -4.37 -4.23
C ARG A 62 -15.86 -3.11 -4.48
N LYS A 63 -15.68 -2.05 -3.68
CA LYS A 63 -16.33 -0.75 -3.90
C LYS A 63 -15.89 -0.16 -5.25
N ALA A 64 -14.57 -0.07 -5.49
CA ALA A 64 -14.03 0.45 -6.75
C ALA A 64 -14.54 -0.34 -7.97
N GLN A 65 -14.54 -1.67 -7.90
CA GLN A 65 -15.06 -2.53 -8.98
C GLN A 65 -16.55 -2.28 -9.29
N ARG A 66 -17.37 -2.09 -8.25
CA ARG A 66 -18.80 -1.78 -8.42
C ARG A 66 -19.00 -0.42 -9.10
N TRP A 67 -18.26 0.60 -8.67
CA TRP A 67 -18.31 1.93 -9.26
C TRP A 67 -17.84 1.90 -10.72
N ALA A 68 -16.75 1.18 -11.03
CA ALA A 68 -16.29 0.99 -12.40
C ALA A 68 -17.34 0.32 -13.28
N LYS A 69 -18.00 -0.73 -12.79
CA LYS A 69 -19.10 -1.40 -13.52
C LYS A 69 -20.26 -0.44 -13.79
N ASN A 70 -20.68 0.34 -12.79
CA ASN A 70 -21.77 1.31 -12.95
C ASN A 70 -21.39 2.41 -13.94
N TYR A 71 -20.18 2.95 -13.84
CA TYR A 71 -19.66 3.96 -14.76
C TYR A 71 -19.56 3.43 -16.19
N GLN A 72 -19.10 2.20 -16.39
CA GLN A 72 -19.05 1.55 -17.70
C GLN A 72 -20.45 1.29 -18.28
N ALA A 73 -21.52 1.24 -17.47
CA ALA A 73 -22.87 1.07 -17.96
C ALA A 73 -23.51 2.38 -18.46
N LEU A 74 -22.95 3.55 -18.11
CA LEU A 74 -23.46 4.87 -18.53
C LEU A 74 -23.22 5.12 -20.02
N GLU A 75 -24.00 6.04 -20.60
CA GLU A 75 -23.74 6.54 -21.95
C GLU A 75 -22.41 7.33 -22.00
N PRO A 76 -21.72 7.39 -23.16
CA PRO A 76 -20.43 8.05 -23.26
C PRO A 76 -20.41 9.51 -22.79
N LYS A 77 -21.48 10.28 -23.05
CA LYS A 77 -21.60 11.68 -22.61
C LYS A 77 -21.74 11.80 -21.09
N GLU A 78 -22.51 10.90 -20.49
CA GLU A 78 -22.69 10.84 -19.03
C GLU A 78 -21.40 10.46 -18.33
N ARG A 79 -20.62 9.51 -18.90
CA ARG A 79 -19.29 9.18 -18.38
C ARG A 79 -18.38 10.40 -18.30
N LEU A 80 -18.31 11.18 -19.38
CA LEU A 80 -17.49 12.39 -19.42
C LEU A 80 -17.92 13.42 -18.37
N ALA A 81 -19.24 13.64 -18.22
CA ALA A 81 -19.77 14.55 -17.22
C ALA A 81 -19.44 14.09 -15.78
N VAL A 82 -19.61 12.79 -15.49
CA VAL A 82 -19.28 12.22 -14.18
C VAL A 82 -17.77 12.29 -13.89
N LEU A 83 -16.92 12.05 -14.89
CA LEU A 83 -15.46 12.17 -14.74
C LEU A 83 -15.06 13.62 -14.43
N ALA A 84 -15.61 14.59 -15.16
CA ALA A 84 -15.36 16.01 -14.91
C ALA A 84 -15.76 16.39 -13.48
N ALA A 85 -16.95 15.97 -13.02
CA ALA A 85 -17.40 16.21 -11.66
C ALA A 85 -16.51 15.55 -10.60
N MET A 86 -15.94 14.37 -10.85
CA MET A 86 -14.97 13.75 -9.93
C MET A 86 -13.66 14.52 -9.87
N MET A 87 -13.18 15.04 -11.00
CA MET A 87 -11.95 15.84 -11.07
C MET A 87 -12.07 17.21 -10.41
N GLU A 88 -13.28 17.76 -10.24
CA GLU A 88 -13.50 19.02 -9.52
C GLU A 88 -13.38 18.90 -7.99
N VAL A 89 -13.44 17.67 -7.44
CA VAL A 89 -13.45 17.42 -6.00
C VAL A 89 -12.12 16.87 -5.47
N GLU A 90 -11.21 16.47 -6.37
CA GLU A 90 -9.85 16.01 -6.04
C GLU A 90 -8.84 17.17 -6.09
#